data_AF-A0A7K7PM74-F1
#
_entry.id   AF-A0A7K7PM74-F1
#
_cell.length_a   1.000
_cell.length_b   1.000
_cell.length_c   1.000
_cell.angle_alpha   90.00
_cell.angle_beta   90.00
_cell.angle_gamma   90.00
#
_symmetry.space_group_name_H-M   'P 1'
#
loop_
_entity.id
_entity.type
_entity.pdbx_description
1 polymer ?
#
loop_
_entity_poly.entity_id
_entity_poly.type
_entity_poly.pdbx_seq_one_letter_code
_entity_poly.pdbx_strand_id
1 'polypeptide(L)'
;TELGVERRFVPESCPRAVRPGDFVRYHYLGAFPDGTRFDSSYDRGSTFNVFVGRGQLIAGMDQALVGMCVNERRFVKIPPKLAYGSEGVPGVIPPNAVLHFDVLLIDLWNSEDEVQVQTYFKPDKCPRTVQVSDFVRYHYNGTFLDGTLFDSSHNRMRTYDTYVGIGWLIPGMDQGLLGMCVGEKRIITIPPFLAYGEDGDGKEIPGQASLVFDVVLLDLHNPKDGITIENQIVPESCERRSQTGDFIRYHYNGTLLDGTLFDSSYSRNHTYDTYVGKGYVIAGMDEGLLGVCTGEKRRIIIPPHLGYGEEGRGKIPGSAVLVFDIHVVDFHNPSDSVAITVHYKPSNCSVLSKKGDYLKYHYNASLLDGTLLDSTHSLGKTYNIVLGSGQVVLGMDIGLQDMCVGERRTVVIPPHLGYGEDGVEGEVPGSAVLVFDIELLELVSGLPEGYMFVWNGEVSPNLFEEIDQNHDGEVLLEEFSEYIQTQVDTGKGKLAPGFDFEKIVKNMFTNQDRDGNGKVTAEEFKLKDQEAREEHDEL
;
A
#
# COMPACT_ATOMS: atom_id res chain seq x y z
N THR A 1 -27.61 70.21 -22.41
CA THR A 1 -27.65 68.77 -22.73
C THR A 1 -27.62 67.96 -21.45
N GLU A 2 -28.27 66.81 -21.41
CA GLU A 2 -28.23 65.86 -20.30
C GLU A 2 -27.00 64.94 -20.42
N LEU A 3 -26.74 64.15 -19.37
CA LEU A 3 -25.68 63.13 -19.40
C LEU A 3 -26.03 62.07 -20.44
N GLY A 4 -25.11 61.80 -21.38
CA GLY A 4 -25.26 60.71 -22.35
C GLY A 4 -24.44 59.50 -21.93
N VAL A 5 -25.06 58.34 -21.74
CA VAL A 5 -24.36 57.08 -21.45
C VAL A 5 -24.71 56.06 -22.53
N GLU A 6 -23.71 55.62 -23.28
CA GLU A 6 -23.82 54.60 -24.31
C GLU A 6 -23.02 53.37 -23.87
N ARG A 7 -23.67 52.21 -23.77
CA ARG A 7 -23.00 50.95 -23.44
C ARG A 7 -22.41 50.37 -24.73
N ARG A 8 -21.08 50.47 -24.89
CA ARG A 8 -20.37 49.96 -26.07
C ARG A 8 -20.14 48.46 -26.01
N PHE A 9 -19.97 47.92 -24.81
CA PHE A 9 -19.85 46.50 -24.56
C PHE A 9 -20.44 46.19 -23.18
N VAL A 10 -21.22 45.12 -23.08
CA VAL A 10 -21.80 44.64 -21.83
C VAL A 10 -21.41 43.16 -21.69
N PRO A 11 -20.79 42.75 -20.57
CA PRO A 11 -20.45 41.35 -20.34
C PRO A 11 -21.71 40.49 -20.27
N GLU A 12 -21.59 39.21 -20.63
CA GLU A 12 -22.72 38.26 -20.56
C GLU A 12 -23.20 38.03 -19.13
N SER A 13 -22.28 38.11 -18.16
CA SER A 13 -22.57 37.97 -16.73
C SER A 13 -22.28 39.28 -16.01
N CYS A 14 -23.21 39.68 -15.15
CA CYS A 14 -23.06 40.80 -14.24
C CYS A 14 -23.51 40.38 -12.85
N PRO A 15 -22.66 39.64 -12.11
CA PRO A 15 -23.02 39.16 -10.77
C PRO A 15 -23.24 40.33 -9.81
N ARG A 16 -22.54 41.45 -10.05
CA ARG A 16 -22.69 42.70 -9.32
C ARG A 16 -22.56 43.88 -10.27
N ALA A 17 -23.45 44.85 -10.09
CA ALA A 17 -23.38 46.16 -10.72
C ALA A 17 -23.01 47.22 -9.68
N VAL A 18 -22.25 48.23 -10.09
CA VAL A 18 -21.79 49.34 -9.24
C VAL A 18 -22.97 50.03 -8.55
N ARG A 19 -22.86 50.23 -7.24
CA ARG A 19 -23.78 51.03 -6.42
C ARG A 19 -23.04 52.20 -5.76
N PRO A 20 -23.75 53.27 -5.36
CA PRO A 20 -23.16 54.32 -4.53
C PRO A 20 -22.54 53.73 -3.27
N GLY A 21 -21.31 54.14 -2.96
CA GLY A 21 -20.51 53.63 -1.84
C GLY A 21 -19.52 52.52 -2.22
N ASP A 22 -19.68 51.89 -3.39
CA ASP A 22 -18.73 50.88 -3.87
C ASP A 22 -17.40 51.53 -4.30
N PHE A 23 -16.31 50.78 -4.10
CA PHE A 23 -15.01 51.10 -4.66
C PHE A 23 -14.89 50.49 -6.05
N VAL A 24 -14.43 51.29 -7.00
CA VAL A 24 -14.21 50.85 -8.38
C VAL A 24 -12.77 51.09 -8.82
N ARG A 25 -12.26 50.18 -9.64
CA ARG A 25 -11.07 50.40 -10.45
C ARG A 25 -11.47 50.39 -11.91
N TYR A 26 -11.13 51.43 -12.66
CA TYR A 26 -11.48 51.50 -14.08
C TYR A 26 -10.39 52.17 -14.90
N HIS A 27 -10.34 51.81 -16.18
CA HIS A 27 -9.59 52.56 -17.17
C HIS A 27 -10.48 53.58 -17.88
N TYR A 28 -9.90 54.71 -18.28
CA TYR A 28 -10.59 55.69 -19.11
C TYR A 28 -9.69 56.40 -20.11
N LEU A 29 -10.34 56.93 -21.15
CA LEU A 29 -9.78 57.88 -22.09
C LEU A 29 -10.72 59.08 -22.20
N GLY A 30 -10.23 60.26 -21.79
CA GLY A 30 -10.92 61.54 -21.83
C GLY A 30 -10.53 62.34 -23.07
N ALA A 31 -11.52 62.73 -23.86
CA ALA A 31 -11.35 63.54 -25.06
C ALA A 31 -12.49 64.57 -25.23
N PHE A 32 -12.23 65.60 -26.02
CA PHE A 32 -13.25 66.55 -26.44
C PHE A 32 -14.08 65.97 -27.61
N PRO A 33 -15.20 66.62 -28.00
CA PRO A 33 -16.05 66.14 -29.10
C PRO A 33 -15.35 66.07 -30.46
N ASP A 34 -14.29 66.84 -30.66
CA ASP A 34 -13.43 66.81 -31.86
C ASP A 34 -12.43 65.64 -31.86
N GLY A 35 -12.34 64.87 -30.77
CA GLY A 35 -11.42 63.75 -30.59
C GLY A 35 -10.09 64.11 -29.94
N THR A 36 -9.84 65.40 -29.65
CA THR A 36 -8.62 65.85 -28.98
C THR A 36 -8.58 65.29 -27.55
N ARG A 37 -7.54 64.52 -27.22
CA ARG A 37 -7.39 63.90 -25.89
C ARG A 37 -6.85 64.91 -24.88
N PHE A 38 -7.38 64.88 -23.66
CA PHE A 38 -6.88 65.71 -22.57
C PHE A 38 -6.35 64.88 -21.38
N ASP A 39 -6.79 63.64 -21.23
CA ASP A 39 -6.35 62.77 -20.12
C ASP A 39 -6.63 61.29 -20.42
N SER A 40 -5.77 60.39 -19.92
CA SER A 40 -6.00 58.95 -20.00
C SER A 40 -5.31 58.19 -18.88
N SER A 41 -6.00 57.21 -18.32
CA SER A 41 -5.39 56.31 -17.34
C SER A 41 -4.42 55.31 -18.00
N TYR A 42 -4.57 55.02 -19.28
CA TYR A 42 -3.63 54.18 -20.04
C TYR A 42 -2.25 54.83 -20.15
N ASP A 43 -2.20 56.16 -20.35
CA ASP A 43 -0.94 56.91 -20.46
C ASP A 43 -0.16 56.92 -19.13
N ARG A 44 -0.85 56.74 -18.00
CA ARG A 44 -0.25 56.59 -16.67
C ARG A 44 0.15 55.16 -16.33
N GLY A 45 -0.31 54.17 -17.11
CA GLY A 45 -0.06 52.76 -16.84
C GLY A 45 -0.78 52.21 -15.60
N SER A 46 -1.78 52.90 -15.05
CA SER A 46 -2.52 52.48 -13.86
C SER A 46 -4.01 52.81 -13.93
N THR A 47 -4.84 52.05 -13.21
CA THR A 47 -6.29 52.31 -13.14
C THR A 47 -6.59 53.57 -12.32
N PHE A 48 -7.75 54.17 -12.58
CA PHE A 48 -8.32 55.15 -11.67
C PHE A 48 -9.15 54.44 -10.60
N ASN A 49 -8.92 54.78 -9.34
CA ASN A 49 -9.43 54.06 -8.18
C ASN A 49 -10.20 55.02 -7.28
N VAL A 50 -11.48 54.76 -6.99
CA VAL A 50 -12.34 55.73 -6.28
C VAL A 50 -13.60 55.09 -5.70
N PHE A 51 -14.20 55.71 -4.68
CA PHE A 51 -15.54 55.36 -4.21
C PHE A 51 -16.61 56.12 -5.00
N VAL A 52 -17.52 55.38 -5.63
CA VAL A 52 -18.58 55.97 -6.45
C VAL A 52 -19.64 56.63 -5.59
N GLY A 53 -20.09 57.83 -5.98
CA GLY A 53 -21.18 58.53 -5.31
C GLY A 53 -20.79 59.24 -4.03
N ARG A 54 -19.48 59.37 -3.75
CA ARG A 54 -18.96 60.21 -2.64
C ARG A 54 -18.57 61.63 -3.08
N GLY A 55 -18.84 62.01 -4.34
CA GLY A 55 -18.48 63.33 -4.86
C GLY A 55 -16.98 63.52 -5.07
N GLN A 56 -16.23 62.42 -5.22
CA GLN A 56 -14.79 62.43 -5.50
C GLN A 56 -14.49 62.57 -7.00
N LEU A 57 -15.50 62.39 -7.85
CA LEU A 57 -15.45 62.56 -9.30
C LEU A 57 -16.28 63.77 -9.71
N ILE A 58 -16.11 64.20 -10.96
CA ILE A 58 -17.11 65.06 -11.60
C ILE A 58 -18.48 64.37 -11.58
N ALA A 59 -19.54 65.13 -11.28
CA ALA A 59 -20.88 64.58 -11.03
C ALA A 59 -21.40 63.68 -12.16
N GLY A 60 -21.04 63.98 -13.42
CA GLY A 60 -21.42 63.17 -14.57
C GLY A 60 -20.73 61.80 -14.61
N MET A 61 -19.48 61.70 -14.15
CA MET A 61 -18.78 60.42 -14.09
C MET A 61 -19.29 59.57 -12.91
N ASP A 62 -19.51 60.20 -11.75
CA ASP A 62 -20.14 59.54 -10.59
C ASP A 62 -21.48 58.89 -10.99
N GLN A 63 -22.32 59.62 -11.73
CA GLN A 63 -23.59 59.10 -12.26
C GLN A 63 -23.40 58.02 -13.34
N ALA A 64 -22.39 58.16 -14.20
CA ALA A 64 -22.18 57.25 -15.32
C ALA A 64 -21.60 55.88 -14.91
N LEU A 65 -20.88 55.80 -13.79
CA LEU A 65 -20.33 54.54 -13.27
C LEU A 65 -21.40 53.68 -12.58
N VAL A 66 -22.46 54.28 -12.03
CA VAL A 66 -23.53 53.54 -11.36
C VAL A 66 -24.20 52.56 -12.33
N GLY A 67 -24.42 51.33 -11.87
CA GLY A 67 -25.02 50.26 -12.66
C GLY A 67 -24.08 49.65 -13.70
N MET A 68 -22.79 49.96 -13.67
CA MET A 68 -21.78 49.35 -14.55
C MET A 68 -21.33 47.99 -14.02
N CYS A 69 -21.05 47.03 -14.89
CA CYS A 69 -20.56 45.70 -14.55
C CYS A 69 -19.05 45.60 -14.83
N VAL A 70 -18.32 44.76 -14.09
CA VAL A 70 -16.89 44.49 -14.40
C VAL A 70 -16.80 43.98 -15.85
N ASN A 71 -15.77 44.40 -16.59
CA ASN A 71 -15.61 44.25 -18.04
C ASN A 71 -16.60 45.03 -18.93
N GLU A 72 -17.58 45.76 -18.39
CA GLU A 72 -18.42 46.64 -19.20
C GLU A 72 -17.61 47.82 -19.76
N ARG A 73 -17.90 48.23 -21.00
CA ARG A 73 -17.33 49.43 -21.61
C ARG A 73 -18.42 50.45 -21.93
N ARG A 74 -18.27 51.68 -21.42
CA ARG A 74 -19.20 52.79 -21.63
C ARG A 74 -18.54 53.93 -22.37
N PHE A 75 -19.30 54.57 -23.25
CA PHE A 75 -18.99 55.88 -23.76
C PHE A 75 -19.90 56.91 -23.13
N VAL A 76 -19.30 57.89 -22.45
CA VAL A 76 -19.99 58.84 -21.59
C VAL A 76 -19.78 60.25 -22.13
N LYS A 77 -20.87 60.96 -22.43
CA LYS A 77 -20.87 62.37 -22.84
C LYS A 77 -21.34 63.22 -21.67
N ILE A 78 -20.41 63.98 -21.08
CA ILE A 78 -20.66 64.77 -19.88
C ILE A 78 -20.81 66.25 -20.26
N PRO A 79 -22.01 66.84 -20.06
CA PRO A 79 -22.21 68.27 -20.29
C PRO A 79 -21.47 69.12 -19.24
N PRO A 80 -21.16 70.40 -19.52
CA PRO A 80 -20.32 71.20 -18.63
C PRO A 80 -20.86 71.32 -17.20
N LYS A 81 -22.19 71.40 -17.05
CA LYS A 81 -22.89 71.45 -15.75
C LYS A 81 -22.66 70.24 -14.84
N LEU A 82 -22.22 69.10 -15.40
CA LEU A 82 -21.88 67.87 -14.68
C LEU A 82 -20.36 67.58 -14.71
N ALA A 83 -19.57 68.51 -15.26
CA ALA A 83 -18.11 68.47 -15.36
C ALA A 83 -17.51 69.70 -14.64
N TYR A 84 -16.77 70.56 -15.36
CA TYR A 84 -16.05 71.73 -14.80
C TYR A 84 -16.77 73.07 -15.02
N GLY A 85 -18.03 73.04 -15.46
CA GLY A 85 -18.89 74.23 -15.55
C GLY A 85 -18.34 75.35 -16.45
N SER A 86 -18.67 76.59 -16.09
CA SER A 86 -18.21 77.80 -16.78
C SER A 86 -16.78 78.19 -16.43
N GLU A 87 -16.16 77.58 -15.42
CA GLU A 87 -14.80 77.89 -15.00
C GLU A 87 -13.77 77.09 -15.81
N GLY A 88 -14.07 75.80 -16.09
CA GLY A 88 -13.11 74.89 -16.72
C GLY A 88 -11.94 74.54 -15.79
N VAL A 89 -10.87 74.01 -16.38
CA VAL A 89 -9.58 73.76 -15.73
C VAL A 89 -8.52 74.52 -16.53
N PRO A 90 -7.89 75.57 -15.98
CA PRO A 90 -6.90 76.37 -16.69
C PRO A 90 -5.82 75.51 -17.36
N GLY A 91 -5.60 75.72 -18.66
CA GLY A 91 -4.58 75.02 -19.45
C GLY A 91 -4.93 73.61 -19.91
N VAL A 92 -6.04 73.02 -19.45
CA VAL A 92 -6.43 71.64 -19.81
C VAL A 92 -7.85 71.58 -20.34
N ILE A 93 -8.84 72.10 -19.60
CA ILE A 93 -10.26 72.02 -19.93
C ILE A 93 -10.83 73.43 -20.12
N PRO A 94 -11.30 73.81 -21.33
CA PRO A 94 -11.92 75.11 -21.54
C PRO A 94 -13.22 75.32 -20.74
N PRO A 95 -13.59 76.58 -20.42
CA PRO A 95 -14.93 76.94 -19.96
C PRO A 95 -16.04 76.35 -20.84
N ASN A 96 -17.09 75.83 -20.21
CA ASN A 96 -18.26 75.26 -20.88
C ASN A 96 -17.94 74.09 -21.84
N ALA A 97 -16.83 73.38 -21.64
CA ALA A 97 -16.47 72.22 -22.46
C ALA A 97 -17.36 71.00 -22.18
N VAL A 98 -17.79 70.32 -23.24
CA VAL A 98 -18.39 68.98 -23.18
C VAL A 98 -17.25 67.96 -23.18
N LEU A 99 -17.32 66.96 -22.31
CA LEU A 99 -16.28 65.93 -22.20
C LEU A 99 -16.82 64.58 -22.68
N HIS A 100 -16.02 63.86 -23.43
CA HIS A 100 -16.27 62.48 -23.82
C HIS A 100 -15.31 61.55 -23.07
N PHE A 101 -15.84 60.51 -22.43
CA PHE A 101 -15.05 59.48 -21.78
C PHE A 101 -15.38 58.12 -22.37
N ASP A 102 -14.35 57.36 -22.74
CA ASP A 102 -14.45 55.92 -22.94
C ASP A 102 -13.97 55.23 -21.67
N VAL A 103 -14.81 54.43 -21.02
CA VAL A 103 -14.63 53.89 -19.67
C VAL A 103 -14.73 52.37 -19.71
N LEU A 104 -13.77 51.68 -19.10
CA LEU A 104 -13.75 50.22 -18.93
C LEU A 104 -13.63 49.89 -17.43
N LEU A 105 -14.63 49.22 -16.86
CA LEU A 105 -14.60 48.83 -15.44
C LEU A 105 -13.79 47.54 -15.26
N ILE A 106 -12.81 47.56 -14.35
CA ILE A 106 -11.85 46.48 -14.11
C ILE A 106 -12.15 45.74 -12.81
N ASP A 107 -12.53 46.46 -11.75
CA ASP A 107 -12.75 45.90 -10.42
C ASP A 107 -13.88 46.64 -9.69
N LEU A 108 -14.52 45.94 -8.76
CA LEU A 108 -15.65 46.41 -7.97
C LEU A 108 -15.73 45.64 -6.64
N TRP A 109 -15.66 46.36 -5.53
CA TRP A 109 -15.86 45.81 -4.18
C TRP A 109 -16.40 46.86 -3.20
N ASN A 110 -16.81 46.42 -2.02
CA ASN A 110 -17.27 47.26 -0.91
C ASN A 110 -16.67 46.79 0.42
N SER A 111 -16.53 47.69 1.39
CA SER A 111 -15.98 47.40 2.72
C SER A 111 -16.78 46.36 3.52
N GLU A 112 -18.04 46.12 3.15
CA GLU A 112 -18.89 45.09 3.76
C GLU A 112 -18.77 43.72 3.07
N ASP A 113 -17.97 43.60 2.02
CA ASP A 113 -17.85 42.35 1.28
C ASP A 113 -17.15 41.26 2.12
N GLU A 114 -17.66 40.03 2.00
CA GLU A 114 -17.05 38.84 2.56
C GLU A 114 -16.51 37.94 1.44
N VAL A 115 -15.68 36.97 1.80
CA VAL A 115 -15.22 35.94 0.85
C VAL A 115 -16.43 35.21 0.27
N GLN A 116 -16.56 35.21 -1.04
CA GLN A 116 -17.61 34.47 -1.74
C GLN A 116 -17.07 33.12 -2.18
N VAL A 117 -17.73 32.04 -1.76
CA VAL A 117 -17.39 30.67 -2.16
C VAL A 117 -18.50 30.09 -3.02
N GLN A 118 -18.18 29.78 -4.27
CA GLN A 118 -19.08 29.11 -5.20
C GLN A 118 -18.55 27.71 -5.51
N THR A 119 -19.11 26.70 -4.84
CA THR A 119 -18.83 25.29 -5.16
C THR A 119 -19.60 24.88 -6.41
N TYR A 120 -18.89 24.44 -7.45
CA TYR A 120 -19.50 24.01 -8.71
C TYR A 120 -19.34 22.52 -8.98
N PHE A 121 -18.46 21.84 -8.23
CA PHE A 121 -18.36 20.39 -8.25
C PHE A 121 -18.03 19.87 -6.85
N LYS A 122 -18.82 18.90 -6.36
CA LYS A 122 -18.58 18.22 -5.09
C LYS A 122 -18.70 16.71 -5.29
N PRO A 123 -17.69 15.90 -4.92
CA PRO A 123 -17.78 14.45 -4.99
C PRO A 123 -18.89 13.88 -4.12
N ASP A 124 -19.49 12.78 -4.55
CA ASP A 124 -20.55 12.08 -3.79
C ASP A 124 -20.09 11.64 -2.41
N LYS A 125 -18.82 11.24 -2.29
CA LYS A 125 -18.19 10.86 -1.03
C LYS A 125 -17.34 12.03 -0.52
N CYS A 126 -17.73 12.58 0.62
CA CYS A 126 -16.94 13.53 1.37
C CYS A 126 -16.83 13.07 2.83
N PRO A 127 -15.93 12.13 3.14
CA PRO A 127 -15.80 11.59 4.49
C PRO A 127 -15.23 12.62 5.47
N ARG A 128 -14.47 13.59 4.96
CA ARG A 128 -13.81 14.66 5.71
C ARG A 128 -13.80 15.93 4.90
N THR A 129 -13.93 17.05 5.60
CA THR A 129 -13.71 18.40 5.05
C THR A 129 -12.52 19.07 5.70
N VAL A 130 -11.88 20.01 5.00
CA VAL A 130 -10.79 20.85 5.52
C VAL A 130 -11.21 21.52 6.82
N GLN A 131 -10.41 21.34 7.87
CA GLN A 131 -10.50 22.03 9.15
C GLN A 131 -9.30 22.95 9.38
N VAL A 132 -9.41 23.82 10.39
CA VAL A 132 -8.27 24.63 10.85
C VAL A 132 -7.12 23.71 11.27
N SER A 133 -5.89 24.09 10.92
CA SER A 133 -4.63 23.34 11.14
C SER A 133 -4.40 22.12 10.24
N ASP A 134 -5.33 21.83 9.33
CA ASP A 134 -5.09 20.77 8.35
C ASP A 134 -4.07 21.22 7.29
N PHE A 135 -3.27 20.26 6.84
CA PHE A 135 -2.42 20.41 5.67
C PHE A 135 -3.19 20.00 4.42
N VAL A 136 -3.16 20.86 3.40
CA VAL A 136 -3.88 20.66 2.14
C VAL A 136 -2.94 20.70 0.96
N ARG A 137 -3.32 19.98 -0.09
CA ARG A 137 -2.68 20.01 -1.39
C ARG A 137 -3.73 20.31 -2.45
N TYR A 138 -3.56 21.40 -3.19
CA TYR A 138 -4.54 21.82 -4.19
C TYR A 138 -3.90 22.41 -5.44
N HIS A 139 -4.66 22.36 -6.53
CA HIS A 139 -4.38 23.16 -7.71
C HIS A 139 -5.28 24.39 -7.76
N TYR A 140 -4.80 25.47 -8.38
CA TYR A 140 -5.57 26.69 -8.56
C TYR A 140 -5.19 27.45 -9.83
N ASN A 141 -6.13 28.23 -10.32
CA ASN A 141 -5.91 29.36 -11.23
C ASN A 141 -6.36 30.65 -10.54
N GLY A 142 -5.45 31.61 -10.40
CA GLY A 142 -5.68 32.93 -9.82
C GLY A 142 -5.89 33.98 -10.90
N THR A 143 -7.06 34.61 -10.88
CA THR A 143 -7.49 35.65 -11.82
C THR A 143 -8.00 36.89 -11.09
N PHE A 144 -8.02 38.05 -11.75
CA PHE A 144 -8.79 39.20 -11.27
C PHE A 144 -10.27 39.05 -11.65
N LEU A 145 -11.15 39.92 -11.13
CA LEU A 145 -12.58 39.92 -11.47
C LEU A 145 -12.85 40.09 -12.98
N ASP A 146 -11.93 40.69 -13.72
CA ASP A 146 -12.01 40.84 -15.17
C ASP A 146 -11.61 39.56 -15.94
N GLY A 147 -11.16 38.52 -15.25
CA GLY A 147 -10.72 37.24 -15.81
C GLY A 147 -9.25 37.18 -16.21
N THR A 148 -8.48 38.27 -16.03
CA THR A 148 -7.05 38.27 -16.31
C THR A 148 -6.32 37.35 -15.34
N LEU A 149 -5.60 36.34 -15.86
CA LEU A 149 -4.79 35.41 -15.08
C LEU A 149 -3.53 36.11 -14.55
N PHE A 150 -3.29 36.02 -13.25
CA PHE A 150 -2.04 36.50 -12.63
C PHE A 150 -1.15 35.35 -12.14
N ASP A 151 -1.73 34.22 -11.71
CA ASP A 151 -0.95 33.08 -11.25
C ASP A 151 -1.69 31.74 -11.45
N SER A 152 -0.93 30.64 -11.56
CA SER A 152 -1.50 29.29 -11.67
C SER A 152 -0.51 28.25 -11.18
N SER A 153 -0.98 27.33 -10.35
CA SER A 153 -0.15 26.20 -9.91
C SER A 153 0.07 25.18 -11.04
N HIS A 154 -0.84 25.10 -12.02
CA HIS A 154 -0.66 24.29 -13.22
C HIS A 154 0.54 24.77 -14.06
N ASN A 155 0.71 26.09 -14.21
CA ASN A 155 1.87 26.66 -14.91
C ASN A 155 3.20 26.34 -14.22
N ARG A 156 3.17 26.15 -12.90
CA ARG A 156 4.35 25.76 -12.10
C ARG A 156 4.58 24.25 -12.06
N MET A 157 3.69 23.46 -12.67
CA MET A 157 3.72 21.99 -12.68
C MET A 157 3.86 21.37 -11.28
N ARG A 158 3.34 22.06 -10.27
CA ARG A 158 3.32 21.59 -8.88
C ARG A 158 2.07 22.11 -8.21
N THR A 159 1.64 21.40 -7.18
CA THR A 159 0.54 21.83 -6.32
C THR A 159 0.97 22.96 -5.41
N TYR A 160 -0.02 23.60 -4.79
CA TYR A 160 0.21 24.46 -3.65
C TYR A 160 -0.11 23.68 -2.38
N ASP A 161 0.86 23.63 -1.49
CA ASP A 161 0.87 22.75 -0.32
C ASP A 161 1.04 23.65 0.90
N THR A 162 0.08 23.65 1.82
CA THR A 162 0.09 24.56 2.97
C THR A 162 -0.85 24.10 4.08
N TYR A 163 -0.77 24.80 5.21
CA TYR A 163 -1.70 24.68 6.33
C TYR A 163 -2.82 25.70 6.23
N VAL A 164 -4.05 25.28 6.53
CA VAL A 164 -5.24 26.13 6.46
C VAL A 164 -5.62 26.69 7.83
N GLY A 165 -5.96 27.97 7.87
CA GLY A 165 -6.53 28.63 9.06
C GLY A 165 -5.52 28.98 10.14
N ILE A 166 -4.22 28.97 9.82
CA ILE A 166 -3.14 29.33 10.73
C ILE A 166 -2.36 30.58 10.27
N GLY A 167 -2.85 31.31 9.25
CA GLY A 167 -2.28 32.58 8.81
C GLY A 167 -1.08 32.48 7.86
N TRP A 168 -0.89 31.32 7.22
CA TRP A 168 0.15 31.14 6.19
C TRP A 168 -0.32 31.59 4.80
N LEU A 169 -1.63 31.65 4.60
CA LEU A 169 -2.27 32.15 3.39
C LEU A 169 -2.78 33.57 3.62
N ILE A 170 -3.12 34.25 2.52
CA ILE A 170 -3.97 35.45 2.61
C ILE A 170 -5.29 35.08 3.32
N PRO A 171 -5.86 35.97 4.17
CA PRO A 171 -7.03 35.66 4.99
C PRO A 171 -8.21 35.07 4.21
N GLY A 172 -8.44 35.55 2.98
CA GLY A 172 -9.53 35.10 2.15
C GLY A 172 -9.38 33.67 1.64
N MET A 173 -8.14 33.22 1.40
CA MET A 173 -7.87 31.82 1.02
C MET A 173 -8.00 30.89 2.23
N ASP A 174 -7.53 31.32 3.40
CA ASP A 174 -7.75 30.59 4.65
C ASP A 174 -9.24 30.36 4.89
N GLN A 175 -10.08 31.39 4.70
CA GLN A 175 -11.54 31.26 4.82
C GLN A 175 -12.16 30.43 3.69
N GLY A 176 -11.72 30.63 2.45
CA GLY A 176 -12.32 30.01 1.26
C GLY A 176 -12.03 28.51 1.11
N LEU A 177 -10.92 28.02 1.66
CA LEU A 177 -10.55 26.60 1.63
C LEU A 177 -11.26 25.77 2.72
N LEU A 178 -11.70 26.39 3.81
CA LEU A 178 -12.40 25.69 4.89
C LEU A 178 -13.66 24.97 4.37
N GLY A 179 -13.92 23.79 4.93
CA GLY A 179 -15.08 22.98 4.54
C GLY A 179 -14.97 22.29 3.18
N MET A 180 -13.82 22.35 2.50
CA MET A 180 -13.59 21.69 1.20
C MET A 180 -13.34 20.19 1.34
N CYS A 181 -13.86 19.40 0.41
CA CYS A 181 -13.63 17.96 0.32
C CYS A 181 -12.58 17.63 -0.74
N VAL A 182 -11.86 16.53 -0.59
CA VAL A 182 -10.93 16.05 -1.63
C VAL A 182 -11.70 15.75 -2.91
N GLY A 183 -11.19 16.22 -4.04
CA GLY A 183 -11.82 16.18 -5.37
C GLY A 183 -12.83 17.30 -5.64
N GLU A 184 -13.21 18.09 -4.64
CA GLU A 184 -14.11 19.23 -4.81
C GLU A 184 -13.48 20.32 -5.68
N LYS A 185 -14.32 21.06 -6.41
CA LYS A 185 -13.93 22.26 -7.15
C LYS A 185 -14.82 23.45 -6.82
N ARG A 186 -14.20 24.59 -6.55
CA ARG A 186 -14.89 25.81 -6.15
C ARG A 186 -14.16 27.06 -6.64
N ILE A 187 -14.92 28.13 -6.82
CA ILE A 187 -14.42 29.47 -7.07
C ILE A 187 -14.46 30.24 -5.74
N ILE A 188 -13.35 30.87 -5.37
CA ILE A 188 -13.20 31.70 -4.17
C ILE A 188 -12.93 33.12 -4.63
N THR A 189 -13.87 34.05 -4.40
CA THR A 189 -13.70 35.48 -4.68
C THR A 189 -13.39 36.23 -3.40
N ILE A 190 -12.28 36.97 -3.40
CA ILE A 190 -11.69 37.58 -2.21
C ILE A 190 -11.60 39.09 -2.42
N PRO A 191 -12.23 39.91 -1.55
CA PRO A 191 -12.06 41.36 -1.61
C PRO A 191 -10.65 41.77 -1.17
N PRO A 192 -10.14 42.94 -1.58
CA PRO A 192 -8.72 43.27 -1.41
C PRO A 192 -8.25 43.26 0.04
N PHE A 193 -9.07 43.68 0.99
CA PHE A 193 -8.73 43.73 2.42
C PHE A 193 -8.62 42.34 3.09
N LEU A 194 -9.05 41.28 2.40
CA LEU A 194 -8.79 39.87 2.78
C LEU A 194 -7.74 39.21 1.87
N ALA A 195 -7.15 39.98 0.95
CA ALA A 195 -6.05 39.57 0.06
C ALA A 195 -4.78 40.38 0.37
N TYR A 196 -4.33 41.22 -0.57
CA TYR A 196 -3.09 42.00 -0.47
C TYR A 196 -3.33 43.49 -0.16
N GLY A 197 -4.56 43.87 0.17
CA GLY A 197 -4.91 45.19 0.68
C GLY A 197 -4.64 46.34 -0.29
N GLU A 198 -4.32 47.50 0.27
CA GLU A 198 -4.10 48.73 -0.49
C GLU A 198 -2.78 48.72 -1.27
N ASP A 199 -1.79 47.97 -0.80
CA ASP A 199 -0.44 47.95 -1.35
C ASP A 199 -0.30 46.97 -2.53
N GLY A 200 -1.09 45.89 -2.55
CA GLY A 200 -0.96 44.83 -3.55
C GLY A 200 0.24 43.91 -3.27
N ASP A 201 0.67 43.16 -4.29
CA ASP A 201 1.84 42.27 -4.19
C ASP A 201 2.70 42.33 -5.46
N GLY A 202 3.93 42.81 -5.29
CA GLY A 202 4.91 42.95 -6.34
C GLY A 202 4.41 43.83 -7.51
N LYS A 203 4.64 43.36 -8.73
CA LYS A 203 4.19 44.03 -9.97
C LYS A 203 2.95 43.37 -10.58
N GLU A 204 2.62 42.18 -10.11
CA GLU A 204 1.58 41.34 -10.72
C GLU A 204 0.21 41.66 -10.13
N ILE A 205 0.14 41.92 -8.82
CA ILE A 205 -1.12 42.18 -8.11
C ILE A 205 -1.17 43.65 -7.72
N PRO A 206 -2.02 44.47 -8.39
CA PRO A 206 -2.19 45.86 -8.02
C PRO A 206 -2.83 46.02 -6.64
N GLY A 207 -2.55 47.14 -5.98
CA GLY A 207 -3.29 47.56 -4.79
C GLY A 207 -4.79 47.65 -5.04
N GLN A 208 -5.59 47.32 -4.02
CA GLN A 208 -7.05 47.30 -4.09
C GLN A 208 -7.63 46.32 -5.13
N ALA A 209 -6.91 45.25 -5.47
CA ALA A 209 -7.36 44.19 -6.36
C ALA A 209 -8.19 43.12 -5.65
N SER A 210 -9.37 42.84 -6.17
CA SER A 210 -10.14 41.64 -5.82
C SER A 210 -9.56 40.44 -6.56
N LEU A 211 -9.42 39.32 -5.86
CA LEU A 211 -8.85 38.08 -6.41
C LEU A 211 -9.92 37.01 -6.58
N VAL A 212 -9.78 36.19 -7.61
CA VAL A 212 -10.66 35.05 -7.90
C VAL A 212 -9.79 33.82 -8.09
N PHE A 213 -9.98 32.82 -7.24
CA PHE A 213 -9.27 31.54 -7.31
C PHE A 213 -10.24 30.42 -7.70
N ASP A 214 -9.99 29.77 -8.84
CA ASP A 214 -10.62 28.49 -9.19
C ASP A 214 -9.74 27.37 -8.65
N VAL A 215 -10.25 26.61 -7.68
CA VAL A 215 -9.48 25.66 -6.85
C VAL A 215 -10.03 24.25 -6.99
N VAL A 216 -9.12 23.27 -7.07
CA VAL A 216 -9.42 21.84 -6.88
C VAL A 216 -8.57 21.25 -5.76
N LEU A 217 -9.22 20.68 -4.74
CA LEU A 217 -8.52 20.04 -3.62
C LEU A 217 -8.13 18.61 -4.00
N LEU A 218 -6.87 18.26 -3.81
CA LEU A 218 -6.34 16.94 -4.16
C LEU A 218 -6.06 16.09 -2.93
N ASP A 219 -5.65 16.72 -1.83
CA ASP A 219 -5.28 16.01 -0.61
C ASP A 219 -5.53 16.84 0.65
N LEU A 220 -5.73 16.13 1.76
CA LEU A 220 -6.06 16.68 3.06
C LEU A 220 -5.65 15.72 4.19
N HIS A 221 -4.86 16.20 5.15
CA HIS A 221 -4.61 15.48 6.41
C HIS A 221 -4.35 16.43 7.57
N ASN A 222 -4.54 15.96 8.82
CA ASN A 222 -3.99 16.64 9.98
C ASN A 222 -2.61 16.05 10.30
N PRO A 223 -1.58 16.86 10.56
CA PRO A 223 -0.27 16.35 10.98
C PRO A 223 -0.28 15.54 12.27
N LYS A 224 -1.35 15.65 13.07
CA LYS A 224 -1.53 14.90 14.31
C LYS A 224 -2.29 13.59 14.13
N ASP A 225 -2.81 13.33 12.93
CA ASP A 225 -3.56 12.10 12.65
C ASP A 225 -2.60 10.91 12.64
N GLY A 226 -3.04 9.78 13.20
CA GLY A 226 -2.43 8.48 12.94
C GLY A 226 -2.95 7.86 11.64
N ILE A 227 -2.69 6.57 11.44
CA ILE A 227 -3.36 5.84 10.36
C ILE A 227 -4.85 5.66 10.63
N THR A 228 -5.64 5.58 9.56
CA THR A 228 -7.05 5.14 9.63
C THR A 228 -7.18 3.76 9.03
N ILE A 229 -7.85 2.85 9.73
CA ILE A 229 -8.10 1.48 9.28
C ILE A 229 -9.60 1.28 9.08
N GLU A 230 -10.00 0.86 7.89
CA GLU A 230 -11.36 0.46 7.56
C GLU A 230 -11.38 -1.03 7.19
N ASN A 231 -11.97 -1.85 8.06
CA ASN A 231 -12.10 -3.28 7.80
C ASN A 231 -13.21 -3.51 6.75
N GLN A 232 -12.85 -4.10 5.61
CA GLN A 232 -13.79 -4.38 4.52
C GLN A 232 -14.39 -5.78 4.66
N ILE A 233 -13.53 -6.78 4.90
CA ILE A 233 -13.92 -8.18 5.11
C ILE A 233 -13.03 -8.74 6.21
N VAL A 234 -13.63 -9.21 7.30
CA VAL A 234 -12.94 -9.98 8.34
C VAL A 234 -13.54 -11.38 8.33
N PRO A 235 -12.76 -12.43 8.01
CA PRO A 235 -13.24 -13.80 8.04
C PRO A 235 -13.79 -14.18 9.42
N GLU A 236 -14.85 -15.01 9.44
CA GLU A 236 -15.51 -15.43 10.69
C GLU A 236 -14.55 -16.21 11.61
N SER A 237 -13.69 -17.04 11.01
CA SER A 237 -12.63 -17.78 11.70
C SER A 237 -11.34 -16.94 11.74
N CYS A 238 -11.18 -16.13 12.77
CA CYS A 238 -9.93 -15.44 13.07
C CYS A 238 -9.30 -15.98 14.36
N GLU A 239 -8.72 -17.19 14.27
CA GLU A 239 -8.13 -17.88 15.42
C GLU A 239 -6.85 -17.20 15.91
N ARG A 240 -6.06 -16.67 14.96
CA ARG A 240 -4.83 -15.92 15.22
C ARG A 240 -4.90 -14.56 14.54
N ARG A 241 -4.34 -13.56 15.23
CA ARG A 241 -4.09 -12.22 14.68
C ARG A 241 -2.60 -11.99 14.52
N SER A 242 -2.21 -11.25 13.49
CA SER A 242 -0.80 -10.89 13.25
C SER A 242 -0.23 -10.08 14.42
N GLN A 243 1.03 -10.34 14.73
CA GLN A 243 1.79 -9.67 15.78
C GLN A 243 3.13 -9.17 15.25
N THR A 244 3.77 -8.26 16.00
CA THR A 244 5.12 -7.78 15.67
C THR A 244 6.09 -8.96 15.52
N GLY A 245 6.78 -9.01 14.38
CA GLY A 245 7.72 -10.07 14.04
C GLY A 245 7.14 -11.22 13.22
N ASP A 246 5.82 -11.26 13.01
CA ASP A 246 5.24 -12.19 12.05
C ASP A 246 5.70 -11.81 10.62
N PHE A 247 6.05 -12.81 9.83
CA PHE A 247 6.21 -12.72 8.39
C PHE A 247 4.83 -12.80 7.74
N ILE A 248 4.47 -11.78 6.96
CA ILE A 248 3.16 -11.64 6.33
C ILE A 248 3.30 -11.56 4.80
N ARG A 249 2.38 -12.24 4.11
CA ARG A 249 2.20 -12.15 2.66
C ARG A 249 0.84 -11.55 2.37
N TYR A 250 0.82 -10.50 1.57
CA TYR A 250 -0.42 -9.82 1.22
C TYR A 250 -0.37 -9.22 -0.16
N HIS A 251 -1.55 -9.09 -0.77
CA HIS A 251 -1.74 -8.25 -1.94
C HIS A 251 -2.23 -6.86 -1.53
N TYR A 252 -1.84 -5.85 -2.31
CA TYR A 252 -2.32 -4.50 -2.18
C TYR A 252 -2.58 -3.80 -3.52
N ASN A 253 -3.47 -2.80 -3.47
CA ASN A 253 -3.56 -1.69 -4.42
C ASN A 253 -3.30 -0.38 -3.68
N GLY A 254 -2.34 0.42 -4.16
CA GLY A 254 -1.96 1.71 -3.60
C GLY A 254 -2.45 2.86 -4.45
N THR A 255 -3.28 3.72 -3.86
CA THR A 255 -3.87 4.91 -4.51
C THR A 255 -3.63 6.17 -3.68
N LEU A 256 -3.61 7.34 -4.32
CA LEU A 256 -3.71 8.63 -3.63
C LEU A 256 -5.14 8.85 -3.15
N LEU A 257 -5.35 9.83 -2.27
CA LEU A 257 -6.67 10.13 -1.70
C LEU A 257 -7.72 10.54 -2.76
N ASP A 258 -7.27 11.07 -3.90
CA ASP A 258 -8.11 11.38 -5.07
C ASP A 258 -8.45 10.15 -5.94
N GLY A 259 -7.94 8.96 -5.60
CA GLY A 259 -8.14 7.69 -6.30
C GLY A 259 -7.08 7.37 -7.35
N THR A 260 -6.09 8.23 -7.57
CA THR A 260 -5.02 7.97 -8.55
C THR A 260 -4.17 6.76 -8.12
N LEU A 261 -4.17 5.69 -8.92
CA LEU A 261 -3.35 4.49 -8.67
C LEU A 261 -1.86 4.80 -8.90
N PHE A 262 -1.02 4.50 -7.90
CA PHE A 262 0.44 4.65 -8.02
C PHE A 262 1.18 3.30 -8.04
N ASP A 263 0.65 2.26 -7.40
CA ASP A 263 1.28 0.93 -7.34
C ASP A 263 0.26 -0.19 -7.05
N SER A 264 0.58 -1.42 -7.45
CA SER A 264 -0.24 -2.62 -7.19
C SER A 264 0.61 -3.89 -7.21
N SER A 265 0.45 -4.74 -6.19
CA SER A 265 1.04 -6.09 -6.17
C SER A 265 0.46 -6.99 -7.27
N TYR A 266 -0.83 -6.86 -7.59
CA TYR A 266 -1.50 -7.68 -8.61
C TYR A 266 -0.90 -7.48 -10.00
N SER A 267 -0.42 -6.26 -10.30
CA SER A 267 0.24 -5.97 -11.58
C SER A 267 1.52 -6.78 -11.80
N ARG A 268 2.13 -7.30 -10.72
CA ARG A 268 3.36 -8.09 -10.75
C ARG A 268 3.13 -9.58 -10.48
N ASN A 269 1.88 -9.99 -10.28
CA ASN A 269 1.48 -11.38 -10.01
C ASN A 269 2.25 -12.08 -8.87
N HIS A 270 2.64 -11.33 -7.84
CA HIS A 270 3.23 -11.86 -6.61
C HIS A 270 2.75 -11.06 -5.40
N THR A 271 2.79 -11.68 -4.22
CA THR A 271 2.50 -11.00 -2.95
C THR A 271 3.61 -10.03 -2.57
N TYR A 272 3.29 -9.08 -1.72
CA TYR A 272 4.31 -8.34 -1.00
C TYR A 272 4.55 -9.02 0.34
N ASP A 273 5.83 -9.27 0.61
CA ASP A 273 6.27 -10.11 1.71
C ASP A 273 7.14 -9.27 2.65
N THR A 274 6.81 -9.26 3.94
CA THR A 274 7.53 -8.44 4.93
C THR A 274 7.36 -8.99 6.34
N TYR A 275 8.18 -8.51 7.28
CA TYR A 275 7.94 -8.72 8.70
C TYR A 275 7.18 -7.54 9.30
N VAL A 276 6.09 -7.84 10.01
CA VAL A 276 5.22 -6.84 10.63
C VAL A 276 5.94 -6.12 11.78
N GLY A 277 5.96 -4.79 11.77
CA GLY A 277 6.45 -3.97 12.88
C GLY A 277 7.97 -4.05 13.08
N LYS A 278 8.71 -4.38 12.03
CA LYS A 278 10.19 -4.45 12.04
C LYS A 278 10.85 -3.30 11.26
N GLY A 279 10.07 -2.40 10.68
CA GLY A 279 10.57 -1.23 9.94
C GLY A 279 11.03 -1.51 8.52
N TYR A 280 10.63 -2.65 7.93
CA TYR A 280 10.95 -2.97 6.53
C TYR A 280 10.04 -2.27 5.52
N VAL A 281 8.87 -1.82 5.96
CA VAL A 281 7.93 -1.00 5.17
C VAL A 281 7.71 0.35 5.86
N ILE A 282 6.98 1.25 5.19
CA ILE A 282 6.61 2.54 5.77
C ILE A 282 5.87 2.35 7.11
N ALA A 283 6.11 3.25 8.06
CA ALA A 283 5.64 3.11 9.45
C ALA A 283 4.12 2.88 9.54
N GLY A 284 3.34 3.60 8.74
CA GLY A 284 1.89 3.44 8.73
C GLY A 284 1.42 2.09 8.17
N MET A 285 2.20 1.45 7.29
CA MET A 285 1.89 0.09 6.83
C MET A 285 2.23 -0.93 7.92
N ASP A 286 3.36 -0.76 8.61
CA ASP A 286 3.73 -1.60 9.74
C ASP A 286 2.65 -1.58 10.83
N GLU A 287 2.15 -0.39 11.17
CA GLU A 287 1.02 -0.22 12.10
C GLU A 287 -0.28 -0.83 11.54
N GLY A 288 -0.57 -0.62 10.26
CA GLY A 288 -1.82 -1.04 9.64
C GLY A 288 -1.93 -2.55 9.40
N LEU A 289 -0.80 -3.27 9.34
CA LEU A 289 -0.73 -4.72 9.22
C LEU A 289 -0.79 -5.45 10.57
N LEU A 290 -0.79 -4.74 11.70
CA LEU A 290 -1.00 -5.36 13.01
C LEU A 290 -2.44 -5.83 13.19
N GLY A 291 -2.60 -6.95 13.89
CA GLY A 291 -3.91 -7.48 14.25
C GLY A 291 -4.75 -8.00 13.08
N VAL A 292 -4.16 -8.26 11.91
CA VAL A 292 -4.87 -8.84 10.76
C VAL A 292 -5.18 -10.32 10.94
N CYS A 293 -6.24 -10.78 10.30
CA CYS A 293 -6.57 -12.19 10.13
C CYS A 293 -6.15 -12.67 8.72
N THR A 294 -5.86 -13.96 8.58
CA THR A 294 -5.68 -14.61 7.26
C THR A 294 -6.95 -14.43 6.42
N GLY A 295 -6.82 -14.06 5.15
CA GLY A 295 -7.96 -13.79 4.25
C GLY A 295 -8.64 -12.42 4.47
N GLU A 296 -8.19 -11.62 5.43
CA GLU A 296 -8.76 -10.31 5.72
C GLU A 296 -8.54 -9.32 4.55
N LYS A 297 -9.58 -8.54 4.25
CA LYS A 297 -9.46 -7.34 3.40
C LYS A 297 -9.71 -6.09 4.23
N ARG A 298 -8.78 -5.15 4.18
CA ARG A 298 -8.89 -3.87 4.88
C ARG A 298 -8.29 -2.74 4.05
N ARG A 299 -8.76 -1.53 4.31
CA ARG A 299 -8.21 -0.31 3.77
C ARG A 299 -7.42 0.43 4.84
N ILE A 300 -6.21 0.84 4.51
CA ILE A 300 -5.31 1.59 5.39
C ILE A 300 -5.06 2.95 4.74
N ILE A 301 -5.40 4.03 5.45
CA ILE A 301 -5.13 5.41 5.03
C ILE A 301 -3.98 5.93 5.87
N ILE A 302 -2.89 6.30 5.22
CA ILE A 302 -1.60 6.63 5.84
C ILE A 302 -1.27 8.10 5.58
N PRO A 303 -1.17 8.95 6.62
CA PRO A 303 -0.72 10.33 6.46
C PRO A 303 0.77 10.38 6.07
N PRO A 304 1.24 11.48 5.46
CA PRO A 304 2.56 11.52 4.86
C PRO A 304 3.71 11.27 5.83
N HIS A 305 3.59 11.74 7.08
CA HIS A 305 4.61 11.56 8.12
C HIS A 305 4.78 10.09 8.59
N LEU A 306 3.81 9.21 8.28
CA LEU A 306 3.91 7.76 8.44
C LEU A 306 4.15 7.03 7.10
N GLY A 307 4.29 7.78 6.00
CA GLY A 307 4.50 7.30 4.64
C GLY A 307 5.83 7.78 4.07
N TYR A 308 5.78 8.55 2.97
CA TYR A 308 6.97 9.06 2.26
C TYR A 308 7.31 10.53 2.53
N GLY A 309 6.69 11.14 3.56
CA GLY A 309 7.01 12.48 4.02
C GLY A 309 6.76 13.60 2.99
N GLU A 310 7.41 14.74 3.21
CA GLU A 310 7.30 15.93 2.36
C GLU A 310 8.00 15.78 1.00
N GLU A 311 8.95 14.86 0.88
CA GLU A 311 9.70 14.64 -0.36
C GLU A 311 8.96 13.71 -1.34
N GLY A 312 8.11 12.81 -0.83
CA GLY A 312 7.44 11.81 -1.64
C GLY A 312 8.41 10.74 -2.17
N ARG A 313 7.97 9.94 -3.15
CA ARG A 313 8.81 8.91 -3.78
C ARG A 313 8.29 8.49 -5.15
N GLY A 314 9.11 8.67 -6.19
CA GLY A 314 8.78 8.19 -7.54
C GLY A 314 7.49 8.83 -8.07
N LYS A 315 6.43 8.03 -8.21
CA LYS A 315 5.09 8.50 -8.64
C LYS A 315 4.28 9.12 -7.49
N ILE A 316 4.73 8.95 -6.25
CA ILE A 316 4.07 9.44 -5.06
C ILE A 316 4.56 10.87 -4.81
N PRO A 317 3.68 11.87 -4.88
CA PRO A 317 4.05 13.26 -4.61
C PRO A 317 4.45 13.47 -3.15
N GLY A 318 5.18 14.56 -2.89
CA GLY A 318 5.43 15.05 -1.54
C GLY A 318 4.15 15.32 -0.77
N SER A 319 4.17 15.04 0.53
CA SER A 319 3.05 15.27 1.46
C SER A 319 1.74 14.59 1.07
N ALA A 320 1.81 13.51 0.28
CA ALA A 320 0.63 12.77 -0.17
C ALA A 320 0.13 11.77 0.89
N VAL A 321 -1.19 11.74 1.10
CA VAL A 321 -1.89 10.71 1.86
C VAL A 321 -2.02 9.46 0.98
N LEU A 322 -1.65 8.32 1.53
CA LEU A 322 -1.66 7.04 0.82
C LEU A 322 -2.87 6.23 1.25
N VAL A 323 -3.57 5.62 0.29
CA VAL A 323 -4.69 4.71 0.53
C VAL A 323 -4.31 3.35 -0.02
N PHE A 324 -4.19 2.36 0.87
CA PHE A 324 -3.89 0.98 0.52
C PHE A 324 -5.10 0.09 0.78
N ASP A 325 -5.62 -0.56 -0.26
CA ASP A 325 -6.56 -1.67 -0.13
C ASP A 325 -5.75 -2.97 -0.06
N ILE A 326 -5.74 -3.61 1.11
CA ILE A 326 -4.97 -4.82 1.45
C ILE A 326 -5.85 -6.06 1.39
N HIS A 327 -5.28 -7.16 0.91
CA HIS A 327 -5.81 -8.51 1.00
C HIS A 327 -4.74 -9.43 1.56
N VAL A 328 -4.91 -9.88 2.81
CA VAL A 328 -3.97 -10.73 3.52
C VAL A 328 -4.11 -12.17 3.02
N VAL A 329 -3.00 -12.74 2.55
CA VAL A 329 -2.97 -14.14 2.09
C VAL A 329 -2.74 -15.05 3.29
N ASP A 330 -1.61 -14.87 3.99
CA ASP A 330 -1.29 -15.57 5.23
C ASP A 330 -0.18 -14.85 6.02
N PHE A 331 0.09 -15.33 7.23
CA PHE A 331 1.23 -14.92 8.04
C PHE A 331 1.62 -16.01 9.04
N HIS A 332 2.89 -15.99 9.45
CA HIS A 332 3.45 -16.90 10.47
C HIS A 332 4.58 -16.21 11.23
N ASN A 333 4.98 -16.76 12.38
CA ASN A 333 6.18 -16.32 13.08
C ASN A 333 7.35 -17.25 12.73
N PRO A 334 8.55 -16.73 12.46
CA PRO A 334 9.74 -17.57 12.31
C PRO A 334 10.08 -18.43 13.54
N SER A 335 9.50 -18.10 14.70
CA SER A 335 9.64 -18.88 15.93
C SER A 335 8.49 -19.87 16.17
N ASP A 336 7.52 -19.96 15.25
CA ASP A 336 6.39 -20.90 15.39
C ASP A 336 6.90 -22.34 15.37
N SER A 337 6.26 -23.19 16.18
CA SER A 337 6.47 -24.64 16.13
C SER A 337 5.37 -25.31 15.30
N VAL A 338 5.53 -26.59 14.99
CA VAL A 338 4.49 -27.37 14.32
C VAL A 338 3.27 -27.47 15.23
N ALA A 339 2.11 -27.00 14.75
CA ALA A 339 0.86 -27.14 15.48
C ALA A 339 0.16 -28.45 15.08
N ILE A 340 -0.23 -29.26 16.07
CA ILE A 340 -0.85 -30.56 15.86
C ILE A 340 -2.23 -30.57 16.51
N THR A 341 -3.26 -30.93 15.74
CA THR A 341 -4.63 -31.08 16.23
C THR A 341 -5.13 -32.49 15.94
N VAL A 342 -5.30 -33.31 16.97
CA VAL A 342 -5.80 -34.68 16.85
C VAL A 342 -7.32 -34.66 16.75
N HIS A 343 -7.86 -35.13 15.62
CA HIS A 343 -9.31 -35.18 15.36
C HIS A 343 -9.93 -36.50 15.78
N TYR A 344 -9.18 -37.60 15.62
CA TYR A 344 -9.64 -38.92 15.97
C TYR A 344 -8.48 -39.79 16.44
N LYS A 345 -8.66 -40.44 17.59
CA LYS A 345 -7.69 -41.37 18.18
C LYS A 345 -8.38 -42.70 18.50
N PRO A 346 -7.93 -43.82 17.90
CA PRO A 346 -8.47 -45.15 18.19
C PRO A 346 -8.33 -45.53 19.67
N SER A 347 -9.24 -46.36 20.18
CA SER A 347 -9.21 -46.83 21.57
C SER A 347 -8.00 -47.73 21.88
N ASN A 348 -7.45 -48.42 20.87
CA ASN A 348 -6.33 -49.35 21.02
C ASN A 348 -5.00 -48.75 20.55
N CYS A 349 -4.68 -47.56 21.05
CA CYS A 349 -3.53 -46.75 20.66
C CYS A 349 -2.34 -46.95 21.62
N SER A 350 -1.81 -48.17 21.69
CA SER A 350 -0.71 -48.51 22.62
C SER A 350 0.69 -48.35 22.01
N VAL A 351 0.80 -48.45 20.69
CA VAL A 351 2.07 -48.31 19.96
C VAL A 351 2.05 -46.97 19.24
N LEU A 352 3.04 -46.14 19.56
CA LEU A 352 3.22 -44.79 19.02
C LEU A 352 4.43 -44.76 18.10
N SER A 353 4.32 -44.01 17.01
CA SER A 353 5.41 -43.81 16.04
C SER A 353 6.58 -43.05 16.68
N LYS A 354 7.78 -43.54 16.42
CA LYS A 354 9.04 -42.90 16.82
C LYS A 354 10.05 -42.90 15.67
N LYS A 355 11.11 -42.08 15.80
CA LYS A 355 12.20 -42.02 14.82
C LYS A 355 12.72 -43.43 14.50
N GLY A 356 12.85 -43.73 13.21
CA GLY A 356 13.26 -45.03 12.68
C GLY A 356 12.11 -45.98 12.33
N ASP A 357 10.87 -45.71 12.79
CA ASP A 357 9.72 -46.51 12.41
C ASP A 357 9.34 -46.29 10.95
N TYR A 358 8.84 -47.34 10.30
CA TYR A 358 8.29 -47.26 8.96
C TYR A 358 6.79 -47.04 9.01
N LEU A 359 6.34 -45.99 8.32
CA LEU A 359 4.97 -45.51 8.34
C LEU A 359 4.36 -45.57 6.93
N LYS A 360 3.11 -45.99 6.84
CA LYS A 360 2.25 -45.75 5.68
C LYS A 360 1.06 -44.91 6.08
N TYR A 361 0.84 -43.80 5.39
CA TYR A 361 -0.23 -42.86 5.72
C TYR A 361 -0.87 -42.25 4.47
N HIS A 362 -2.08 -41.74 4.66
CA HIS A 362 -2.73 -40.83 3.72
C HIS A 362 -2.60 -39.40 4.21
N TYR A 363 -2.44 -38.46 3.29
CA TYR A 363 -2.57 -37.04 3.55
C TYR A 363 -3.36 -36.30 2.47
N ASN A 364 -3.98 -35.19 2.88
CA ASN A 364 -4.35 -34.07 2.03
C ASN A 364 -3.54 -32.84 2.48
N ALA A 365 -2.85 -32.22 1.54
CA ALA A 365 -2.04 -31.02 1.77
C ALA A 365 -2.73 -29.80 1.17
N SER A 366 -2.87 -28.73 1.94
CA SER A 366 -3.39 -27.45 1.49
C SER A 366 -2.61 -26.28 2.07
N LEU A 367 -2.85 -25.09 1.52
CA LEU A 367 -2.46 -23.83 2.15
C LEU A 367 -3.45 -23.47 3.28
N LEU A 368 -3.07 -22.47 4.08
CA LEU A 368 -3.88 -21.97 5.19
C LEU A 368 -5.23 -21.36 4.73
N ASP A 369 -5.31 -20.91 3.48
CA ASP A 369 -6.54 -20.42 2.85
C ASP A 369 -7.43 -21.54 2.28
N GLY A 370 -7.00 -22.81 2.39
CA GLY A 370 -7.71 -23.98 1.88
C GLY A 370 -7.38 -24.36 0.44
N THR A 371 -6.48 -23.64 -0.24
CA THR A 371 -6.00 -24.02 -1.58
C THR A 371 -5.34 -25.40 -1.52
N LEU A 372 -5.91 -26.37 -2.24
CA LEU A 372 -5.37 -27.73 -2.29
C LEU A 372 -4.03 -27.75 -3.04
N LEU A 373 -3.01 -28.34 -2.43
CA LEU A 373 -1.69 -28.54 -3.02
C LEU A 373 -1.58 -29.94 -3.61
N ASP A 374 -1.78 -30.96 -2.78
CA ASP A 374 -1.61 -32.37 -3.18
C ASP A 374 -2.40 -33.31 -2.26
N SER A 375 -2.64 -34.53 -2.71
CA SER A 375 -3.31 -35.58 -1.95
C SER A 375 -2.91 -36.97 -2.42
N THR A 376 -2.51 -37.81 -1.47
CA THR A 376 -2.30 -39.25 -1.68
C THR A 376 -3.55 -39.98 -2.20
N HIS A 377 -4.75 -39.50 -1.85
CA HIS A 377 -5.99 -40.08 -2.36
C HIS A 377 -6.16 -39.84 -3.85
N SER A 378 -5.68 -38.70 -4.36
CA SER A 378 -5.70 -38.39 -5.79
C SER A 378 -4.73 -39.28 -6.59
N LEU A 379 -3.63 -39.69 -5.96
CA LEU A 379 -2.61 -40.56 -6.54
C LEU A 379 -2.95 -42.06 -6.44
N GLY A 380 -3.98 -42.43 -5.68
CA GLY A 380 -4.40 -43.82 -5.48
C GLY A 380 -3.35 -44.70 -4.77
N LYS A 381 -2.41 -44.08 -4.04
CA LYS A 381 -1.32 -44.77 -3.33
C LYS A 381 -1.13 -44.15 -1.94
N THR A 382 -0.57 -44.92 -1.02
CA THR A 382 -0.13 -44.41 0.29
C THR A 382 1.24 -43.76 0.17
N TYR A 383 1.52 -42.79 1.04
CA TYR A 383 2.88 -42.29 1.20
C TYR A 383 3.60 -43.12 2.27
N ASN A 384 4.81 -43.58 1.94
CA ASN A 384 5.56 -44.54 2.74
C ASN A 384 6.93 -43.96 3.09
N ILE A 385 7.26 -43.90 4.39
CA ILE A 385 8.52 -43.31 4.85
C ILE A 385 9.12 -44.09 6.02
N VAL A 386 10.41 -43.89 6.26
CA VAL A 386 11.07 -44.13 7.53
C VAL A 386 11.13 -42.81 8.29
N LEU A 387 10.46 -42.73 9.44
CA LEU A 387 10.30 -41.50 10.21
C LEU A 387 11.65 -40.94 10.68
N GLY A 388 11.94 -39.67 10.38
CA GLY A 388 13.20 -39.02 10.76
C GLY A 388 14.41 -39.40 9.89
N SER A 389 14.18 -39.99 8.71
CA SER A 389 15.22 -40.25 7.71
C SER A 389 15.43 -39.10 6.72
N GLY A 390 14.65 -38.00 6.84
CA GLY A 390 14.71 -36.85 5.92
C GLY A 390 13.99 -37.07 4.59
N GLN A 391 13.11 -38.08 4.50
CA GLN A 391 12.28 -38.33 3.31
C GLN A 391 11.09 -37.36 3.15
N VAL A 392 10.81 -36.56 4.17
CA VAL A 392 9.78 -35.52 4.21
C VAL A 392 10.35 -34.25 4.84
N VAL A 393 9.65 -33.13 4.70
CA VAL A 393 10.02 -31.89 5.39
C VAL A 393 10.04 -32.07 6.91
N LEU A 394 10.92 -31.33 7.59
CA LEU A 394 11.17 -31.50 9.03
C LEU A 394 9.90 -31.38 9.88
N GLY A 395 8.99 -30.47 9.51
CA GLY A 395 7.72 -30.28 10.21
C GLY A 395 6.80 -31.50 10.10
N MET A 396 6.90 -32.25 9.01
CA MET A 396 6.13 -33.49 8.83
C MET A 396 6.72 -34.63 9.65
N ASP A 397 8.06 -34.73 9.73
CA ASP A 397 8.74 -35.64 10.64
C ASP A 397 8.35 -35.40 12.11
N ILE A 398 8.13 -34.13 12.49
CA ILE A 398 7.60 -33.77 13.82
C ILE A 398 6.11 -34.15 13.92
N GLY A 399 5.30 -33.79 12.92
CA GLY A 399 3.86 -34.02 12.89
C GLY A 399 3.43 -35.49 12.93
N LEU A 400 4.27 -36.38 12.41
CA LEU A 400 4.05 -37.83 12.37
C LEU A 400 4.52 -38.58 13.63
N GLN A 401 5.22 -37.92 14.56
CA GLN A 401 5.61 -38.53 15.83
C GLN A 401 4.42 -38.74 16.76
N ASP A 402 4.54 -39.72 17.66
CA ASP A 402 3.53 -40.03 18.68
C ASP A 402 2.13 -40.32 18.11
N MET A 403 2.09 -40.92 16.93
CA MET A 403 0.87 -41.24 16.20
C MET A 403 0.69 -42.76 16.15
N CYS A 404 -0.56 -43.22 16.26
CA CYS A 404 -0.89 -44.64 16.18
C CYS A 404 -1.76 -44.96 14.97
N VAL A 405 -1.75 -46.24 14.59
CA VAL A 405 -2.50 -46.73 13.44
C VAL A 405 -3.99 -46.45 13.60
N GLY A 406 -4.60 -45.83 12.58
CA GLY A 406 -5.98 -45.37 12.53
C GLY A 406 -6.19 -43.95 13.08
N GLU A 407 -5.17 -43.30 13.63
CA GLU A 407 -5.28 -41.93 14.11
C GLU A 407 -5.38 -40.92 12.95
N ARG A 408 -6.23 -39.91 13.12
CA ARG A 408 -6.34 -38.76 12.22
C ARG A 408 -6.05 -37.45 12.92
N ARG A 409 -5.22 -36.61 12.30
CA ARG A 409 -4.83 -35.30 12.84
C ARG A 409 -4.57 -34.29 11.72
N THR A 410 -4.69 -33.01 12.04
CA THR A 410 -4.17 -31.92 11.21
C THR A 410 -2.82 -31.48 11.75
N VAL A 411 -1.88 -31.24 10.86
CA VAL A 411 -0.54 -30.73 11.15
C VAL A 411 -0.33 -29.43 10.37
N VAL A 412 -0.10 -28.33 11.08
CA VAL A 412 0.21 -27.02 10.48
C VAL A 412 1.70 -26.77 10.61
N ILE A 413 2.37 -26.64 9.47
CA ILE A 413 3.82 -26.56 9.36
C ILE A 413 4.23 -25.16 8.90
N PRO A 414 4.95 -24.39 9.74
CA PRO A 414 5.49 -23.10 9.31
C PRO A 414 6.60 -23.30 8.26
N PRO A 415 6.88 -22.30 7.40
CA PRO A 415 7.71 -22.52 6.21
C PRO A 415 9.15 -22.90 6.53
N HIS A 416 9.72 -22.38 7.63
CA HIS A 416 11.08 -22.73 8.07
C HIS A 416 11.23 -24.21 8.51
N LEU A 417 10.12 -24.92 8.73
CA LEU A 417 10.07 -26.37 8.93
C LEU A 417 9.50 -27.12 7.71
N GLY A 418 9.13 -26.40 6.65
CA GLY A 418 8.60 -26.88 5.38
C GLY A 418 9.58 -26.66 4.24
N TYR A 419 9.13 -25.96 3.18
CA TYR A 419 9.92 -25.66 1.98
C TYR A 419 10.65 -24.29 2.01
N GLY A 420 10.67 -23.61 3.16
CA GLY A 420 11.39 -22.35 3.35
C GLY A 420 10.87 -21.19 2.51
N GLU A 421 11.74 -20.19 2.30
CA GLU A 421 11.43 -19.00 1.51
C GLU A 421 11.33 -19.27 0.02
N ASP A 422 12.01 -20.31 -0.48
CA ASP A 422 12.04 -20.65 -1.92
C ASP A 422 10.78 -21.40 -2.36
N GLY A 423 10.19 -22.21 -1.48
CA GLY A 423 9.04 -23.05 -1.85
C GLY A 423 9.42 -24.15 -2.87
N VAL A 424 8.45 -24.55 -3.69
CA VAL A 424 8.60 -25.47 -4.82
C VAL A 424 7.92 -24.87 -6.03
N GLU A 425 8.69 -24.64 -7.10
CA GLU A 425 8.19 -23.98 -8.31
C GLU A 425 6.94 -24.69 -8.88
N GLY A 426 5.86 -23.93 -9.06
CA GLY A 426 4.60 -24.42 -9.61
C GLY A 426 3.73 -25.25 -8.66
N GLU A 427 4.22 -25.58 -7.47
CA GLU A 427 3.52 -26.42 -6.49
C GLU A 427 3.29 -25.68 -5.18
N VAL A 428 4.37 -25.27 -4.50
CA VAL A 428 4.32 -24.65 -3.18
C VAL A 428 4.88 -23.23 -3.24
N PRO A 429 4.08 -22.20 -2.97
CA PRO A 429 4.61 -20.84 -2.89
C PRO A 429 5.69 -20.70 -1.80
N GLY A 430 6.72 -19.89 -2.07
CA GLY A 430 7.73 -19.54 -1.08
C GLY A 430 7.13 -18.95 0.20
N SER A 431 7.68 -19.30 1.36
CA SER A 431 7.20 -18.88 2.68
C SER A 431 5.74 -19.26 3.00
N ALA A 432 5.18 -20.27 2.31
CA ALA A 432 3.83 -20.75 2.57
C ALA A 432 3.75 -21.62 3.83
N VAL A 433 2.72 -21.39 4.64
CA VAL A 433 2.35 -22.29 5.74
C VAL A 433 1.55 -23.46 5.18
N LEU A 434 1.97 -24.68 5.51
CA LEU A 434 1.35 -25.90 4.98
C LEU A 434 0.39 -26.49 6.02
N VAL A 435 -0.74 -27.00 5.56
CA VAL A 435 -1.74 -27.70 6.37
C VAL A 435 -1.87 -29.12 5.83
N PHE A 436 -1.61 -30.11 6.67
CA PHE A 436 -1.72 -31.53 6.33
C PHE A 436 -2.79 -32.20 7.18
N ASP A 437 -3.83 -32.72 6.54
CA ASP A 437 -4.77 -33.66 7.16
C ASP A 437 -4.27 -35.08 6.94
N ILE A 438 -3.89 -35.77 8.01
CA ILE A 438 -3.16 -37.04 7.98
C ILE A 438 -4.01 -38.15 8.58
N GLU A 439 -3.96 -39.33 7.97
CA GLU A 439 -4.45 -40.60 8.52
C GLU A 439 -3.33 -41.65 8.49
N LEU A 440 -2.91 -42.16 9.65
CA LEU A 440 -1.89 -43.21 9.72
C LEU A 440 -2.53 -44.58 9.51
N LEU A 441 -2.05 -45.35 8.53
CA LEU A 441 -2.65 -46.64 8.14
C LEU A 441 -1.84 -47.83 8.64
N GLU A 442 -0.52 -47.70 8.66
CA GLU A 442 0.39 -48.78 9.05
C GLU A 442 1.61 -48.22 9.78
N LEU A 443 2.02 -48.92 10.84
CA LEU A 443 3.22 -48.63 11.62
C LEU A 443 3.98 -49.94 11.82
N VAL A 444 5.22 -49.96 11.31
CA VAL A 444 6.16 -51.06 11.53
C VAL A 444 7.35 -50.50 12.30
N SER A 445 7.58 -51.00 13.52
CA SER A 445 8.66 -50.48 14.36
C SER A 445 10.02 -50.62 13.67
N GLY A 446 10.85 -49.60 13.78
CA GLY A 446 12.18 -49.55 13.21
C GLY A 446 13.18 -50.50 13.88
N LEU A 447 14.43 -50.41 13.43
CA LEU A 447 15.59 -50.98 14.09
C LEU A 447 16.33 -49.90 14.91
N PRO A 448 17.20 -50.28 15.86
CA PRO A 448 18.08 -49.33 16.53
C PRO A 448 18.93 -48.52 15.53
N GLU A 449 19.30 -47.29 15.90
CA GLU A 449 20.05 -46.38 15.03
C GLU A 449 21.39 -47.01 14.60
N GLY A 450 21.67 -46.98 13.29
CA GLY A 450 22.87 -47.59 12.70
C GLY A 450 22.73 -49.06 12.25
N TYR A 451 21.61 -49.72 12.54
CA TYR A 451 21.41 -51.13 12.16
C TYR A 451 20.50 -51.26 10.93
N MET A 452 20.98 -52.00 9.92
CA MET A 452 20.16 -52.41 8.75
C MET A 452 19.51 -53.79 8.94
N PHE A 453 20.00 -54.56 9.92
CA PHE A 453 19.49 -55.86 10.32
C PHE A 453 19.76 -56.07 11.82
N VAL A 454 18.82 -56.70 12.52
CA VAL A 454 19.02 -57.17 13.89
C VAL A 454 18.54 -58.61 14.03
N TRP A 455 19.19 -59.32 14.94
CA TRP A 455 18.77 -60.65 15.37
C TRP A 455 17.71 -60.55 16.47
N ASN A 456 16.67 -61.36 16.38
CA ASN A 456 15.61 -61.46 17.41
C ASN A 456 15.95 -62.49 18.51
N GLY A 457 17.11 -63.15 18.42
CA GLY A 457 17.58 -64.18 19.36
C GLY A 457 19.12 -64.27 19.37
N GLU A 458 19.66 -65.28 20.03
CA GLU A 458 21.11 -65.52 20.09
C GLU A 458 21.68 -65.82 18.69
N VAL A 459 22.79 -65.15 18.35
CA VAL A 459 23.53 -65.39 17.11
C VAL A 459 24.31 -66.70 17.26
N SER A 460 24.24 -67.57 16.25
CA SER A 460 24.99 -68.83 16.27
C SER A 460 26.50 -68.56 16.39
N PRO A 461 27.23 -69.29 17.26
CA PRO A 461 28.68 -69.17 17.36
C PRO A 461 29.39 -69.63 16.07
N ASN A 462 28.70 -70.41 15.22
CA ASN A 462 29.21 -70.94 13.96
C ASN A 462 28.56 -70.25 12.75
N LEU A 463 28.21 -68.97 12.89
CA LEU A 463 27.46 -68.22 11.86
C LEU A 463 28.10 -68.29 10.46
N PHE A 464 29.43 -68.29 10.36
CA PHE A 464 30.13 -68.42 9.07
C PHE A 464 29.85 -69.77 8.40
N GLU A 465 29.98 -70.88 9.15
CA GLU A 465 29.72 -72.24 8.65
C GLU A 465 28.25 -72.46 8.26
N GLU A 466 27.34 -71.69 8.86
CA GLU A 466 25.91 -71.74 8.52
C GLU A 466 25.58 -70.99 7.23
N ILE A 467 26.36 -69.95 6.89
CA ILE A 467 26.18 -69.16 5.66
C ILE A 467 26.89 -69.85 4.49
N ASP A 468 28.09 -70.40 4.71
CA ASP A 468 28.86 -71.20 3.75
C ASP A 468 28.20 -72.58 3.55
N GLN A 469 27.12 -72.62 2.76
CA GLN A 469 26.32 -73.83 2.53
C GLN A 469 27.07 -74.88 1.72
N ASN A 470 28.01 -74.46 0.87
CA ASN A 470 28.75 -75.35 -0.02
C ASN A 470 30.07 -75.86 0.63
N HIS A 471 30.45 -75.29 1.78
CA HIS A 471 31.63 -75.60 2.58
C HIS A 471 32.96 -75.43 1.83
N ASP A 472 33.04 -74.44 0.94
CA ASP A 472 34.25 -74.09 0.19
C ASP A 472 35.14 -73.04 0.90
N GLY A 473 34.67 -72.51 2.03
CA GLY A 473 35.38 -71.53 2.84
C GLY A 473 35.24 -70.08 2.35
N GLU A 474 34.39 -69.83 1.34
CA GLU A 474 34.11 -68.52 0.76
C GLU A 474 32.59 -68.26 0.74
N VAL A 475 32.12 -67.21 1.41
CA VAL A 475 30.71 -66.81 1.33
C VAL A 475 30.50 -65.85 0.16
N LEU A 476 29.69 -66.26 -0.81
CA LEU A 476 29.25 -65.41 -1.92
C LEU A 476 28.03 -64.56 -1.55
N LEU A 477 27.76 -63.51 -2.33
CA LEU A 477 26.59 -62.64 -2.12
C LEU A 477 25.28 -63.44 -2.16
N GLU A 478 25.19 -64.44 -3.04
CA GLU A 478 24.02 -65.32 -3.16
C GLU A 478 23.78 -66.11 -1.88
N GLU A 479 24.82 -66.75 -1.33
CA GLU A 479 24.73 -67.55 -0.09
C GLU A 479 24.40 -66.67 1.12
N PHE A 480 25.04 -65.50 1.21
CA PHE A 480 24.72 -64.49 2.22
C PHE A 480 23.27 -64.01 2.10
N SER A 481 22.78 -63.78 0.89
CA SER A 481 21.41 -63.32 0.64
C SER A 481 20.37 -64.36 1.01
N GLU A 482 20.56 -65.60 0.58
CA GLU A 482 19.66 -66.71 0.92
C GLU A 482 19.60 -66.97 2.43
N TYR A 483 20.76 -66.90 3.10
CA TYR A 483 20.80 -67.07 4.53
C TYR A 483 20.06 -65.95 5.26
N ILE A 484 20.33 -64.68 4.95
CA ILE A 484 19.63 -63.54 5.56
C ILE A 484 18.12 -63.59 5.26
N GLN A 485 17.72 -63.97 4.04
CA GLN A 485 16.32 -64.17 3.69
C GLN A 485 15.67 -65.23 4.60
N THR A 486 16.34 -66.37 4.78
CA THR A 486 15.89 -67.45 5.66
C THR A 486 15.73 -66.98 7.10
N GLN A 487 16.64 -66.15 7.62
CA GLN A 487 16.53 -65.64 8.99
C GLN A 487 15.34 -64.68 9.15
N VAL A 488 15.05 -63.88 8.13
CA VAL A 488 13.89 -62.98 8.12
C VAL A 488 12.58 -63.79 8.03
N ASP A 489 12.50 -64.74 7.10
CA ASP A 489 11.32 -65.57 6.88
C ASP A 489 10.99 -66.46 8.08
N THR A 490 12.02 -66.92 8.79
CA THR A 490 11.85 -67.72 10.03
C THR A 490 11.67 -66.86 11.29
N GLY A 491 11.66 -65.53 11.15
CA GLY A 491 11.47 -64.57 12.25
C GLY A 491 12.64 -64.46 13.22
N LYS A 492 13.79 -65.07 12.90
CA LYS A 492 15.03 -65.00 13.69
C LYS A 492 15.81 -63.71 13.48
N GLY A 493 15.57 -63.03 12.35
CA GLY A 493 16.15 -61.75 12.00
C GLY A 493 15.07 -60.75 11.58
N LYS A 494 15.39 -59.47 11.67
CA LYS A 494 14.54 -58.37 11.21
C LYS A 494 15.37 -57.36 10.45
N LEU A 495 14.95 -57.04 9.23
CA LEU A 495 15.56 -56.01 8.40
C LEU A 495 14.98 -54.63 8.69
N ALA A 496 15.74 -53.59 8.36
CA ALA A 496 15.26 -52.22 8.40
C ALA A 496 14.06 -52.08 7.44
N PRO A 497 12.87 -51.70 7.97
CA PRO A 497 11.67 -51.61 7.14
C PRO A 497 11.77 -50.43 6.15
N GLY A 498 11.12 -50.56 4.99
CA GLY A 498 11.05 -49.50 3.97
C GLY A 498 12.21 -49.45 2.97
N PHE A 499 13.16 -50.36 3.06
CA PHE A 499 14.26 -50.50 2.10
C PHE A 499 14.12 -51.76 1.26
N ASP A 500 14.69 -51.72 0.06
CA ASP A 500 14.76 -52.87 -0.83
C ASP A 500 15.67 -53.97 -0.23
N PHE A 501 15.16 -55.21 -0.21
CA PHE A 501 15.83 -56.36 0.39
C PHE A 501 17.22 -56.57 -0.20
N GLU A 502 17.32 -56.63 -1.54
CA GLU A 502 18.59 -56.89 -2.23
C GLU A 502 19.61 -55.79 -1.93
N LYS A 503 19.16 -54.54 -1.88
CA LYS A 503 20.03 -53.40 -1.56
C LYS A 503 20.55 -53.44 -0.13
N ILE A 504 19.72 -53.78 0.86
CA ILE A 504 20.17 -53.92 2.26
C ILE A 504 21.21 -55.03 2.37
N VAL A 505 20.88 -56.20 1.83
CA VAL A 505 21.74 -57.38 1.91
C VAL A 505 23.06 -57.15 1.19
N LYS A 506 23.04 -56.52 0.02
CA LYS A 506 24.26 -56.13 -0.70
C LYS A 506 25.12 -55.17 0.11
N ASN A 507 24.54 -54.16 0.74
CA ASN A 507 25.29 -53.25 1.61
C ASN A 507 25.89 -53.96 2.83
N MET A 508 25.14 -54.89 3.43
CA MET A 508 25.64 -55.73 4.52
C MET A 508 26.81 -56.60 4.05
N PHE A 509 26.69 -57.24 2.89
CA PHE A 509 27.74 -58.06 2.29
C PHE A 509 28.99 -57.24 1.98
N THR A 510 28.86 -56.09 1.30
CA THR A 510 29.99 -55.20 0.97
C THR A 510 30.69 -54.66 2.23
N ASN A 511 29.98 -54.49 3.34
CA ASN A 511 30.62 -54.11 4.61
C ASN A 511 31.45 -55.25 5.23
N GLN A 512 31.13 -56.50 4.91
CA GLN A 512 31.86 -57.68 5.37
C GLN A 512 32.98 -58.11 4.41
N ASP A 513 32.83 -57.83 3.10
CA ASP A 513 33.86 -57.98 2.06
C ASP A 513 34.86 -56.80 2.17
N ARG A 514 35.85 -56.95 3.05
CA ARG A 514 36.75 -55.85 3.44
C ARG A 514 37.79 -55.53 2.38
N ASP A 515 38.20 -56.53 1.61
CA ASP A 515 39.16 -56.36 0.52
C ASP A 515 38.50 -56.07 -0.85
N GLY A 516 37.16 -56.17 -0.93
CA GLY A 516 36.37 -55.85 -2.10
C GLY A 516 36.50 -56.88 -3.23
N ASN A 517 36.90 -58.11 -2.91
CA ASN A 517 37.13 -59.16 -3.88
C ASN A 517 35.84 -59.87 -4.34
N GLY A 518 34.69 -59.54 -3.74
CA GLY A 518 33.38 -60.10 -4.05
C GLY A 518 33.04 -61.39 -3.30
N LYS A 519 33.84 -61.76 -2.28
CA LYS A 519 33.66 -62.94 -1.43
C LYS A 519 34.01 -62.59 0.01
N VAL A 520 33.37 -63.25 0.97
CA VAL A 520 33.68 -63.06 2.39
C VAL A 520 34.27 -64.33 2.96
N THR A 521 35.50 -64.24 3.47
CA THR A 521 36.19 -65.36 4.12
C THR A 521 35.96 -65.39 5.63
N ALA A 522 36.27 -66.52 6.28
CA ALA A 522 36.16 -66.66 7.73
C ALA A 522 37.02 -65.63 8.50
N GLU A 523 38.11 -65.15 7.90
CA GLU A 523 38.99 -64.14 8.48
C GLU A 523 38.36 -62.74 8.45
N GLU A 524 37.57 -62.43 7.41
CA GLU A 524 36.85 -61.16 7.25
C GLU A 524 35.53 -61.12 8.04
N PHE A 525 34.92 -62.27 8.29
CA PHE A 525 33.63 -62.42 8.96
C PHE A 525 33.65 -62.12 10.48
N LYS A 526 34.76 -61.61 11.03
CA LYS A 526 34.90 -61.29 12.45
C LYS A 526 34.02 -60.09 12.85
N LEU A 527 33.27 -60.28 13.94
CA LEU A 527 32.44 -59.25 14.57
C LEU A 527 33.31 -58.06 15.04
N LYS A 528 32.88 -56.81 14.76
CA LYS A 528 33.52 -55.56 15.23
C LYS A 528 33.83 -55.52 16.74
N ASP A 529 33.08 -56.25 17.57
CA ASP A 529 33.32 -56.31 19.03
C ASP A 529 34.62 -57.03 19.42
N GLN A 530 35.22 -57.82 18.52
CA GLN A 530 36.53 -58.45 18.76
C GLN A 530 37.71 -57.52 18.46
N GLU A 531 37.54 -56.53 17.57
CA GLU A 531 38.57 -55.52 17.28
C GLU A 531 38.66 -54.44 18.38
N ALA A 532 37.52 -54.06 18.98
CA ALA A 532 37.48 -53.10 20.10
C ALA A 532 38.17 -53.60 21.38
N ARG A 533 38.51 -54.88 21.48
CA ARG A 533 39.27 -55.47 22.60
C ARG A 533 40.78 -55.51 22.36
N GLU A 534 41.26 -55.28 21.15
CA GLU A 534 42.69 -55.30 20.80
C GLU A 534 43.28 -53.88 20.64
N GLU A 535 42.45 -52.84 20.45
CA GLU A 535 42.92 -51.43 20.33
C GLU A 535 43.01 -50.64 21.65
N HIS A 536 42.86 -51.29 22.82
CA HIS A 536 42.94 -50.63 24.13
C HIS A 536 44.25 -50.84 24.89
N ASP A 537 45.36 -51.10 24.18
CA ASP A 537 46.71 -50.86 24.69
C ASP A 537 47.42 -49.84 23.78
N GLU A 538 47.63 -48.66 24.37
CA GLU A 538 48.44 -47.52 23.91
C GLU A 538 47.80 -46.45 22.99
N LEU A 539 47.44 -45.36 23.69
CA LEU A 539 47.29 -43.93 23.33
C LEU A 539 45.93 -43.39 22.88
#